data_AF-A0A1V9ZS43-F1
#
_entry.id   AF-A0A1V9ZS43-F1
#
_cell.length_a   1.000
_cell.length_b   1.000
_cell.length_c   1.000
_cell.angle_alpha   90.00
_cell.angle_beta   90.00
_cell.angle_gamma   90.00
#
_symmetry.space_group_name_H-M   'P 1'
#
loop_
_entity.id
_entity.type
_entity.pdbx_description
1 polymer ?
#
loop_
_entity_poly.entity_id
_entity_poly.type
_entity_poly.pdbx_seq_one_letter_code
_entity_poly.pdbx_strand_id
1 'polypeptide(L)'
;MAHHINGGCKNFIILAPHKNITPMYEIGVSHDKYGGSALVVSNASCTTNCLAPLAKVIHDKMGILEGLMTSDAVTACQLKVDGPSRCGKGWRAGRIAGANIIPGSTGATKAVLPGLNGKLMGMTFHVPARRFCLGQASSIFDANAYIALNDNFVKLVSGYDSEWGYSNRVGIASHMEAVD
;
A
#
# COMPACT_ATOMS: atom_id res chain seq x y z
N MET A 1 -7.84 -2.46 19.88
CA MET A 1 -7.47 -1.06 20.22
C MET A 1 -7.71 -0.76 21.69
N ALA A 2 -8.95 -0.88 22.21
CA ALA A 2 -9.24 -0.65 23.64
C ALA A 2 -8.33 -1.43 24.61
N HIS A 3 -8.06 -2.71 24.34
CA HIS A 3 -7.16 -3.52 25.17
C HIS A 3 -5.71 -3.00 25.23
N HIS A 4 -5.21 -2.43 24.14
CA HIS A 4 -3.85 -1.93 24.16
C HIS A 4 -3.75 -0.57 24.85
N ILE A 5 -4.74 0.32 24.67
CA ILE A 5 -4.82 1.60 25.40
C ILE A 5 -4.91 1.32 26.90
N ASN A 6 -5.79 0.39 27.30
CA ASN A 6 -5.94 -0.02 28.70
C ASN A 6 -4.68 -0.74 29.24
N GLY A 7 -3.84 -1.28 28.35
CA GLY A 7 -2.54 -1.87 28.69
C GLY A 7 -1.40 -0.87 28.86
N GLY A 8 -1.65 0.44 28.71
CA GLY A 8 -0.66 1.50 28.94
C GLY A 8 0.15 1.91 27.71
N CYS A 9 -0.15 1.37 26.52
CA CYS A 9 0.49 1.84 25.29
C CYS A 9 -0.04 3.24 24.93
N LYS A 10 0.88 4.20 24.77
CA LYS A 10 0.57 5.61 24.51
C LYS A 10 0.00 5.83 23.11
N ASN A 11 0.66 5.26 22.10
CA ASN A 11 0.32 5.41 20.68
C ASN A 11 0.32 4.07 19.95
N PHE A 12 -0.43 4.00 18.83
CA PHE A 12 -0.55 2.80 18.01
C PHE A 12 -0.38 3.08 16.53
N ILE A 13 0.35 2.17 15.87
CA ILE A 13 0.49 2.16 14.42
C ILE A 13 -0.17 0.89 13.89
N ILE A 14 -1.18 1.06 13.05
CA ILE A 14 -1.82 -0.04 12.33
C ILE A 14 -1.03 -0.31 11.04
N LEU A 15 -0.52 -1.53 10.90
CA LEU A 15 0.25 -1.97 9.73
C LEU A 15 -0.62 -2.41 8.53
N ALA A 16 -1.81 -1.83 8.40
CA ALA A 16 -2.75 -2.09 7.33
C ALA A 16 -3.71 -0.90 7.16
N PRO A 17 -4.38 -0.77 5.99
CA PRO A 17 -5.46 0.20 5.83
C PRO A 17 -6.58 -0.06 6.85
N HIS A 18 -7.00 0.98 7.55
CA HIS A 18 -8.11 0.91 8.49
C HIS A 18 -9.29 1.76 7.98
N LYS A 19 -10.53 1.28 8.17
CA LYS A 19 -11.70 1.97 7.64
C LYS A 19 -12.04 3.20 8.47
N ASN A 20 -12.18 4.34 7.78
CA ASN A 20 -12.93 5.56 8.12
C ASN A 20 -12.59 6.37 9.39
N ILE A 21 -11.68 5.92 10.28
CA ILE A 21 -11.45 6.62 11.56
C ILE A 21 -9.96 6.91 11.84
N THR A 22 -9.05 6.25 11.15
CA THR A 22 -7.62 6.34 11.46
C THR A 22 -6.89 7.14 10.38
N PRO A 23 -6.19 8.25 10.73
CA PRO A 23 -5.36 8.95 9.77
C PRO A 23 -4.27 8.03 9.24
N MET A 24 -4.08 8.03 7.92
CA MET A 24 -3.07 7.26 7.22
C MET A 24 -1.93 8.18 6.81
N TYR A 25 -0.71 7.73 7.02
CA TYR A 25 0.49 8.49 6.71
C TYR A 25 1.51 7.60 6.00
N GLU A 26 2.09 8.14 4.94
CA GLU A 26 3.16 7.55 4.16
C GLU A 26 4.41 8.42 4.33
N ILE A 27 5.50 7.77 4.73
CA ILE A 27 6.81 8.42 4.89
C ILE A 27 7.27 8.99 3.55
N GLY A 28 7.67 10.26 3.55
CA GLY A 28 8.09 11.00 2.36
C GLY A 28 6.95 11.56 1.50
N VAL A 29 5.68 11.33 1.85
CA VAL A 29 4.52 11.84 1.08
C VAL A 29 3.59 12.68 1.94
N SER A 30 3.18 12.15 3.09
CA SER A 30 2.13 12.75 3.92
C SER A 30 2.47 12.79 5.42
N HIS A 31 3.54 12.11 5.86
CA HIS A 31 3.95 12.01 7.26
C HIS A 31 4.08 13.35 8.00
N ASP A 32 4.59 14.39 7.35
CA ASP A 32 4.76 15.74 7.94
C ASP A 32 3.46 16.40 8.41
N LYS A 33 2.31 15.84 8.02
CA LYS A 33 0.98 16.33 8.45
C LYS A 33 0.56 15.76 9.80
N TYR A 34 1.33 14.83 10.38
CA TYR A 34 1.08 14.31 11.71
C TYR A 34 1.31 15.41 12.75
N GLY A 35 0.27 15.75 13.52
CA GLY A 35 0.28 16.86 14.47
C GLY A 35 0.39 16.46 15.95
N GLY A 36 0.88 15.25 16.25
CA GLY A 36 1.16 14.80 17.63
C GLY A 36 -0.04 14.37 18.49
N SER A 37 -1.28 14.54 18.01
CA SER A 37 -2.49 14.31 18.82
C SER A 37 -3.21 12.99 18.54
N ALA A 38 -2.81 12.26 17.49
CA ALA A 38 -3.51 11.06 17.07
C ALA A 38 -2.96 9.80 17.77
N LEU A 39 -3.69 9.31 18.76
CA LEU A 39 -3.41 8.07 19.50
C LEU A 39 -3.26 6.83 18.60
N VAL A 40 -3.95 6.82 17.45
CA VAL A 40 -3.91 5.71 16.49
C VAL A 40 -3.67 6.28 15.10
N VAL A 41 -2.64 5.81 14.44
CA VAL A 41 -2.34 6.09 13.03
C VAL A 41 -2.24 4.79 12.24
N SER A 42 -2.33 4.87 10.92
CA SER A 42 -2.13 3.73 10.02
C SER A 42 -0.96 4.03 9.08
N ASN A 43 -0.09 3.05 8.89
CA ASN A 43 1.00 3.11 7.91
C ASN A 43 0.53 2.71 6.48
N ALA A 44 -0.79 2.78 6.25
CA ALA A 44 -1.46 2.36 5.03
C ALA A 44 -1.16 0.89 4.65
N SER A 45 -0.98 0.61 3.35
CA SER A 45 -0.57 -0.71 2.84
C SER A 45 0.79 -0.62 2.15
N CYS A 46 1.44 -1.76 1.92
CA CYS A 46 2.65 -1.84 1.12
C CYS A 46 2.44 -1.30 -0.31
N THR A 47 1.31 -1.62 -0.95
CA THR A 47 0.95 -1.09 -2.26
C THR A 47 0.71 0.42 -2.23
N THR A 48 0.10 0.96 -1.16
CA THR A 48 -0.04 2.41 -0.99
C THR A 48 1.32 3.09 -0.86
N ASN A 49 2.22 2.53 -0.04
CA ASN A 49 3.58 3.07 0.13
C ASN A 49 4.40 3.05 -1.17
N CYS A 50 4.12 2.11 -2.07
CA CYS A 50 4.71 2.11 -3.42
C CYS A 50 4.08 3.15 -4.35
N LEU A 51 2.74 3.22 -4.39
CA LEU A 51 2.01 4.08 -5.32
C LEU A 51 2.09 5.56 -4.95
N ALA A 52 2.04 5.90 -3.66
CA ALA A 52 1.98 7.27 -3.14
C ALA A 52 3.12 8.19 -3.64
N PRO A 53 4.41 7.84 -3.50
CA PRO A 53 5.50 8.70 -3.98
C PRO A 53 5.48 8.87 -5.50
N LEU A 54 5.17 7.80 -6.25
CA LEU A 54 5.08 7.87 -7.71
C LEU A 54 3.93 8.78 -8.15
N ALA A 55 2.74 8.58 -7.60
CA ALA A 55 1.56 9.38 -7.89
C ALA A 55 1.75 10.85 -7.49
N LYS A 56 2.44 11.12 -6.38
CA LYS A 56 2.78 12.48 -5.95
C LYS A 56 3.63 13.21 -6.97
N VAL A 57 4.77 12.63 -7.37
CA VAL A 57 5.69 13.28 -8.32
C VAL A 57 4.99 13.55 -9.65
N ILE A 58 4.22 12.58 -10.16
CA ILE A 58 3.50 12.73 -11.43
C ILE A 58 2.38 13.76 -11.30
N HIS A 59 1.60 13.75 -10.23
CA HIS A 59 0.52 14.70 -10.04
C HIS A 59 1.04 16.13 -9.88
N ASP A 60 2.11 16.33 -9.11
CA ASP A 60 2.72 17.65 -8.89
C ASP A 60 3.30 18.25 -10.18
N LYS A 61 3.76 17.41 -11.13
CA LYS A 61 4.37 17.87 -12.39
C LYS A 61 3.42 17.95 -13.57
N MET A 62 2.52 16.98 -13.69
CA MET A 62 1.73 16.74 -14.91
C MET A 62 0.23 16.78 -14.66
N GLY A 63 -0.22 16.69 -13.41
CA GLY A 63 -1.64 16.69 -13.05
C GLY A 63 -2.36 15.41 -13.50
N ILE A 64 -2.44 14.42 -12.61
CA ILE A 64 -3.24 13.20 -12.86
C ILE A 64 -4.74 13.54 -12.94
N LEU A 65 -5.36 13.21 -14.08
CA LEU A 65 -6.81 13.28 -14.29
C LEU A 65 -7.51 12.04 -13.73
N GLU A 66 -7.07 10.86 -14.16
CA GLU A 66 -7.57 9.56 -13.73
C GLU A 66 -6.47 8.49 -13.88
N GLY A 67 -6.61 7.35 -13.21
CA GLY A 67 -5.64 6.27 -13.31
C GLY A 67 -6.15 4.92 -12.82
N LEU A 68 -5.63 3.88 -13.45
CA LEU A 68 -5.87 2.48 -13.09
C LEU A 68 -4.57 1.83 -12.65
N MET A 69 -4.62 1.13 -11.52
CA MET A 69 -3.47 0.44 -10.94
C MET A 69 -3.72 -1.07 -10.89
N THR A 70 -2.72 -1.83 -11.31
CA THR A 70 -2.65 -3.27 -11.09
C THR A 70 -1.43 -3.57 -10.22
N SER A 71 -1.62 -4.26 -9.10
CA SER A 71 -0.54 -4.69 -8.21
C SER A 71 -0.38 -6.20 -8.18
N ASP A 72 0.80 -6.68 -7.79
CA ASP A 72 1.05 -8.06 -7.42
C ASP A 72 1.54 -8.16 -5.98
N ALA A 73 1.09 -9.19 -5.28
CA ALA A 73 1.54 -9.57 -3.95
C ALA A 73 1.15 -11.02 -3.68
N VAL A 74 2.04 -11.85 -3.13
CA VAL A 74 1.62 -13.10 -2.48
C VAL A 74 1.67 -12.88 -0.98
N THR A 75 0.65 -13.28 -0.23
CA THR A 75 0.52 -12.99 1.21
C THR A 75 0.07 -14.22 1.98
N ALA A 76 0.11 -14.12 3.32
CA ALA A 76 -0.41 -15.15 4.21
C ALA A 76 -1.94 -15.29 4.18
N CYS A 77 -2.66 -14.43 3.44
CA CYS A 77 -4.12 -14.55 3.29
C CYS A 77 -4.53 -15.60 2.25
N GLN A 78 -3.63 -16.01 1.35
CA GLN A 78 -3.90 -17.10 0.40
C GLN A 78 -3.57 -18.47 0.98
N LEU A 79 -4.15 -19.52 0.40
CA LEU A 79 -3.99 -20.88 0.89
C LEU A 79 -2.91 -21.65 0.12
N LYS A 80 -2.25 -22.57 0.82
CA LYS A 80 -1.24 -23.48 0.22
C LYS A 80 -1.88 -24.52 -0.70
N VAL A 81 -3.15 -24.85 -0.47
CA VAL A 81 -3.97 -25.77 -1.25
C VAL A 81 -5.39 -25.19 -1.32
N ASP A 82 -6.20 -25.66 -2.27
CA ASP A 82 -7.59 -25.21 -2.39
C ASP A 82 -8.38 -25.48 -1.09
N GLY A 83 -9.08 -24.46 -0.58
CA GLY A 83 -9.83 -24.56 0.66
C GLY A 83 -10.72 -23.35 0.94
N PRO A 84 -11.49 -23.38 2.04
CA PRO A 84 -12.37 -22.27 2.40
C PRO A 84 -11.55 -21.03 2.79
N SER A 85 -11.81 -19.91 2.10
CA SER A 85 -11.23 -18.61 2.45
C SER A 85 -11.58 -18.22 3.89
N ARG A 86 -10.64 -17.61 4.63
CA ARG A 86 -10.85 -17.16 6.01
C ARG A 86 -12.13 -16.33 6.13
N CYS A 87 -12.98 -16.68 7.10
CA CYS A 87 -14.27 -16.02 7.37
C CYS A 87 -15.25 -15.99 6.17
N GLY A 88 -15.11 -16.89 5.19
CA GLY A 88 -16.02 -17.02 4.04
C GLY A 88 -15.95 -15.87 3.02
N LYS A 89 -14.96 -14.97 3.13
CA LYS A 89 -14.80 -13.80 2.24
C LYS A 89 -13.62 -14.01 1.31
N GLY A 90 -13.81 -13.68 0.02
CA GLY A 90 -12.75 -13.72 -0.98
C GLY A 90 -12.41 -15.14 -1.45
N TRP A 91 -13.38 -15.84 -2.04
CA TRP A 91 -13.25 -17.25 -2.46
C TRP A 91 -12.08 -17.51 -3.40
N ARG A 92 -11.68 -16.51 -4.21
CA ARG A 92 -10.51 -16.59 -5.07
C ARG A 92 -9.22 -16.77 -4.28
N ALA A 93 -9.07 -16.11 -3.12
CA ALA A 93 -7.91 -16.27 -2.23
C ALA A 93 -7.86 -17.65 -1.54
N GLY A 94 -8.97 -18.39 -1.55
CA GLY A 94 -9.02 -19.79 -1.11
C GLY A 94 -8.40 -20.78 -2.10
N ARG A 95 -8.05 -20.34 -3.31
CA ARG A 95 -7.36 -21.17 -4.31
C ARG A 95 -5.86 -21.26 -4.00
N ILE A 96 -5.22 -22.34 -4.44
CA ILE A 96 -3.80 -22.62 -4.25
C ILE A 96 -2.94 -21.48 -4.79
N ALA A 97 -2.21 -20.80 -3.90
CA ALA A 97 -1.40 -19.63 -4.23
C ALA A 97 -0.19 -19.95 -5.12
N GLY A 98 0.39 -21.14 -4.96
CA GLY A 98 1.61 -21.54 -5.67
C GLY A 98 1.39 -21.91 -7.15
N ALA A 99 0.14 -22.01 -7.61
CA ALA A 99 -0.19 -22.53 -8.94
C ALA A 99 -1.28 -21.72 -9.67
N ASN A 100 -1.72 -20.58 -9.13
CA ASN A 100 -2.76 -19.75 -9.75
C ASN A 100 -2.33 -18.28 -9.83
N ILE A 101 -2.81 -17.60 -10.87
CA ILE A 101 -2.96 -16.15 -10.88
C ILE A 101 -4.31 -15.84 -10.23
N ILE A 102 -4.31 -15.22 -9.05
CA ILE A 102 -5.52 -15.02 -8.24
C ILE A 102 -5.91 -13.54 -8.24
N PRO A 103 -7.00 -13.14 -8.92
CA PRO A 103 -7.47 -11.77 -8.85
C PRO A 103 -8.08 -11.45 -7.48
N GLY A 104 -7.75 -10.28 -6.96
CA GLY A 104 -8.25 -9.73 -5.70
C GLY A 104 -8.59 -8.24 -5.81
N SER A 105 -9.32 -7.73 -4.83
CA SER A 105 -9.58 -6.29 -4.69
C SER A 105 -8.52 -5.64 -3.81
N THR A 106 -8.24 -4.36 -4.06
CA THR A 106 -7.30 -3.57 -3.25
C THR A 106 -7.87 -2.20 -2.97
N GLY A 107 -7.64 -1.70 -1.75
CA GLY A 107 -8.01 -0.35 -1.33
C GLY A 107 -6.87 0.67 -1.46
N ALA A 108 -5.72 0.27 -2.01
CA ALA A 108 -4.48 1.03 -1.94
C ALA A 108 -4.59 2.44 -2.55
N THR A 109 -5.43 2.61 -3.57
CA THR A 109 -5.61 3.88 -4.28
C THR A 109 -6.38 4.94 -3.48
N LYS A 110 -7.10 4.54 -2.43
CA LYS A 110 -7.91 5.47 -1.61
C LYS A 110 -7.08 6.32 -0.65
N ALA A 111 -5.86 5.89 -0.34
CA ALA A 111 -5.02 6.48 0.71
C ALA A 111 -3.85 7.31 0.15
N VAL A 112 -3.79 7.55 -1.16
CA VAL A 112 -2.59 8.07 -1.84
C VAL A 112 -2.36 9.56 -1.57
N LEU A 113 -3.30 10.43 -1.95
CA LEU A 113 -3.22 11.88 -1.77
C LEU A 113 -4.64 12.48 -1.76
N PRO A 114 -4.91 13.56 -0.99
CA PRO A 114 -6.20 14.23 -0.99
C PRO A 114 -6.65 14.72 -2.38
N GLY A 115 -5.73 15.26 -3.19
CA GLY A 115 -6.02 15.74 -4.56
C GLY A 115 -6.30 14.64 -5.59
N LEU A 116 -6.09 13.38 -5.23
CA LEU A 116 -6.30 12.19 -6.07
C LEU A 116 -7.50 11.36 -5.61
N ASN A 117 -8.26 11.83 -4.62
CA ASN A 117 -9.42 11.10 -4.13
C ASN A 117 -10.45 10.88 -5.25
N GLY A 118 -10.87 9.63 -5.45
CA GLY A 118 -11.79 9.24 -6.52
C GLY A 118 -11.19 9.15 -7.92
N LYS A 119 -9.93 9.59 -8.14
CA LYS A 119 -9.27 9.55 -9.46
C LYS A 119 -8.53 8.25 -9.74
N LEU A 120 -8.13 7.54 -8.69
CA LEU A 120 -7.36 6.30 -8.80
C LEU A 120 -8.17 5.09 -8.35
N MET A 121 -8.22 4.07 -9.19
CA MET A 121 -8.81 2.76 -8.88
C MET A 121 -7.82 1.65 -9.18
N GLY A 122 -8.00 0.48 -8.57
CA GLY A 122 -7.11 -0.63 -8.86
C GLY A 122 -7.58 -1.98 -8.39
N MET A 123 -6.88 -2.99 -8.89
CA MET A 123 -7.04 -4.40 -8.53
C MET A 123 -5.67 -5.03 -8.27
N THR A 124 -5.68 -6.20 -7.66
CA THR A 124 -4.45 -6.98 -7.45
C THR A 124 -4.58 -8.33 -8.12
N PHE A 125 -3.48 -8.85 -8.66
CA PHE A 125 -3.37 -10.26 -9.03
C PHE A 125 -2.28 -10.86 -8.18
N HIS A 126 -2.58 -11.93 -7.45
CA HIS A 126 -1.56 -12.63 -6.71
C HIS A 126 -0.92 -13.67 -7.63
N VAL A 127 0.38 -13.54 -7.89
CA VAL A 127 1.11 -14.38 -8.85
C VAL A 127 2.23 -15.14 -8.13
N PRO A 128 2.42 -16.44 -8.39
CA PRO A 128 3.55 -17.21 -7.87
C PRO A 128 4.85 -16.83 -8.60
N ALA A 129 5.33 -15.61 -8.36
CA ALA A 129 6.57 -15.08 -8.89
C ALA A 129 7.66 -15.05 -7.80
N ARG A 130 8.93 -15.18 -8.21
CA ARG A 130 10.04 -14.85 -7.32
C ARG A 130 9.94 -13.38 -6.96
N ARG A 131 9.91 -13.10 -5.67
CA ARG A 131 9.91 -11.71 -5.18
C ARG A 131 11.25 -11.07 -5.50
N PHE A 132 11.20 -9.85 -5.99
CA PHE A 132 12.38 -9.01 -6.08
C PHE A 132 12.70 -8.50 -4.66
N CYS A 133 13.86 -8.89 -4.12
CA CYS A 133 14.40 -8.29 -2.90
C CYS A 133 14.95 -6.90 -3.24
N LEU A 134 14.05 -5.93 -3.42
CA LEU A 134 14.36 -4.58 -3.92
C LEU A 134 15.00 -3.66 -2.87
N GLY A 135 15.46 -4.22 -1.75
CA GLY A 135 16.04 -3.44 -0.66
C GLY A 135 14.99 -2.63 0.11
N GLN A 136 15.42 -1.53 0.72
CA GLN A 136 14.64 -0.78 1.71
C GLN A 136 13.70 0.29 1.10
N ALA A 137 13.75 0.51 -0.21
CA ALA A 137 12.95 1.53 -0.87
C ALA A 137 11.46 1.17 -0.88
N SER A 138 10.59 2.17 -0.73
CA SER A 138 9.13 1.95 -0.82
C SER A 138 8.65 1.73 -2.25
N SER A 139 9.34 2.33 -3.22
CA SER A 139 8.97 2.39 -4.63
C SER A 139 10.22 2.57 -5.46
N ILE A 140 10.44 1.69 -6.44
CA ILE A 140 11.55 1.75 -7.39
C ILE A 140 10.96 1.79 -8.80
N PHE A 141 10.95 2.97 -9.38
CA PHE A 141 10.45 3.17 -10.74
C PHE A 141 11.34 2.45 -11.76
N ASP A 142 10.72 1.65 -12.63
CA ASP A 142 11.39 0.99 -13.74
C ASP A 142 11.20 1.81 -15.02
N ALA A 143 12.23 2.59 -15.37
CA ALA A 143 12.24 3.42 -16.56
C ALA A 143 12.25 2.61 -17.87
N ASN A 144 12.76 1.37 -17.84
CA ASN A 144 12.82 0.52 -19.04
C ASN A 144 11.46 -0.16 -19.32
N ALA A 145 10.62 -0.29 -18.30
CA ALA A 145 9.25 -0.82 -18.43
C ALA A 145 8.18 0.27 -18.64
N TYR A 146 8.61 1.54 -18.75
CA TYR A 146 7.74 2.67 -19.07
C TYR A 146 7.20 2.57 -20.51
N ILE A 147 5.92 2.90 -20.69
CA ILE A 147 5.30 2.99 -22.01
C ILE A 147 4.46 4.27 -22.06
N ALA A 148 4.70 5.11 -23.07
CA ALA A 148 3.81 6.21 -23.44
C ALA A 148 3.01 5.82 -24.67
N LEU A 149 1.69 5.92 -24.62
CA LEU A 149 0.85 5.80 -25.81
C LEU A 149 0.78 7.15 -26.55
N ASN A 150 0.72 8.24 -25.78
CA ASN A 150 0.76 9.64 -26.24
C ASN A 150 1.18 10.54 -25.07
N ASP A 151 1.21 11.85 -25.30
CA ASP A 151 1.65 12.86 -24.32
C ASP A 151 0.82 12.89 -23.02
N ASN A 152 -0.37 12.29 -23.01
CA ASN A 152 -1.30 12.31 -21.87
C ASN A 152 -1.65 10.91 -21.33
N PHE A 153 -1.21 9.83 -21.98
CA PHE A 153 -1.55 8.46 -21.59
C PHE A 153 -0.29 7.59 -21.47
N VAL A 154 0.05 7.26 -20.23
CA VAL A 154 1.28 6.55 -19.89
C VAL A 154 1.01 5.35 -18.98
N LYS A 155 1.85 4.33 -19.11
CA LYS A 155 1.97 3.21 -18.18
C LYS A 155 3.29 3.33 -17.45
N LEU A 156 3.20 3.42 -16.13
CA LEU A 156 4.35 3.46 -15.22
C LEU A 156 4.43 2.13 -14.49
N VAL A 157 5.64 1.63 -14.29
CA VAL A 157 5.91 0.40 -13.52
C VAL A 157 6.83 0.76 -12.37
N SER A 158 6.46 0.33 -11.17
CA SER A 158 7.31 0.49 -9.98
C SER A 158 7.36 -0.81 -9.19
N GLY A 159 8.57 -1.26 -8.88
CA GLY A 159 8.82 -2.40 -8.01
C GLY A 159 8.85 -1.98 -6.55
N TYR A 160 8.46 -2.89 -5.66
CA TYR A 160 8.63 -2.72 -4.22
C TYR A 160 8.74 -4.09 -3.53
N ASP A 161 9.52 -4.14 -2.45
CA ASP A 161 9.48 -5.28 -1.55
C ASP A 161 8.33 -5.08 -0.56
N SER A 162 7.27 -5.88 -0.71
CA SER A 162 6.06 -5.78 0.11
C SER A 162 6.28 -6.08 1.60
N GLU A 163 7.40 -6.74 1.95
CA GLU A 163 7.76 -7.08 3.32
C GLU A 163 8.89 -6.18 3.82
N TRP A 164 10.06 -6.20 3.17
CA TRP A 164 11.22 -5.48 3.67
C TRP A 164 11.08 -3.98 3.49
N GLY A 165 10.74 -3.51 2.29
CA GLY A 165 10.53 -2.09 2.02
C GLY A 165 9.45 -1.50 2.92
N TYR A 166 8.33 -2.23 3.08
CA TYR A 166 7.23 -1.82 3.96
C TYR A 166 7.61 -1.84 5.45
N SER A 167 8.35 -2.84 5.92
CA SER A 167 8.84 -2.91 7.30
C SER A 167 9.73 -1.71 7.65
N ASN A 168 10.56 -1.26 6.70
CA ASN A 168 11.37 -0.05 6.86
C ASN A 168 10.54 1.25 6.86
N ARG A 169 9.25 1.21 6.50
CA ARG A 169 8.33 2.35 6.62
C ARG A 169 7.59 2.42 7.95
N VAL A 170 7.68 1.38 8.77
CA VAL A 170 7.27 1.44 10.19
C VAL A 170 8.10 2.46 10.98
N GLY A 171 9.17 3.02 10.39
CA GLY A 171 9.89 4.20 10.87
C GLY A 171 9.02 5.45 11.09
N ILE A 172 7.75 5.45 10.69
CA ILE A 172 6.78 6.43 11.18
C ILE A 172 6.71 6.48 12.72
N ALA A 173 7.02 5.39 13.41
CA ALA A 173 7.15 5.38 14.86
C ALA A 173 8.18 6.41 15.36
N SER A 174 9.36 6.47 14.73
CA SER A 174 10.40 7.44 15.09
C SER A 174 10.00 8.87 14.77
N HIS A 175 9.20 9.08 13.71
CA HIS A 175 8.66 10.40 13.41
C HIS A 175 7.61 10.83 14.45
N MET A 176 6.71 9.93 14.84
CA MET A 176 5.72 10.22 15.88
C MET A 176 6.40 10.55 17.22
N GLU A 177 7.40 9.77 17.62
CA GLU A 177 8.17 10.03 18.85
C GLU A 177 8.90 11.38 18.84
N ALA A 178 9.33 11.86 17.66
CA ALA A 178 9.99 13.16 17.55
C ALA A 178 9.02 14.36 17.54
N VAL A 179 7.74 14.12 17.22
CA VAL A 179 6.70 15.16 17.13
C VAL A 179 5.87 15.25 18.43
N ASP A 180 5.64 14.11 19.10
CA ASP A 180 4.93 14.02 20.38
C ASP A 180 5.73 14.60 21.56
#